data_AF-A0A969EKW0-F1
#
_entry.id   AF-A0A969EKW0-F1
#
_cell.length_a   1.000
_cell.length_b   1.000
_cell.length_c   1.000
_cell.angle_alpha   90.00
_cell.angle_beta   90.00
_cell.angle_gamma   90.00
#
_symmetry.space_group_name_H-M   'P 1'
#
loop_
_entity.id
_entity.type
_entity.pdbx_description
1 polymer ?
#
loop_
_entity_poly.entity_id
_entity_poly.type
_entity_poly.pdbx_seq_one_letter_code
_entity_poly.pdbx_strand_id
1 'polypeptide(L)'
;IWSGRPQRGPTAPLGNYKVRMTTGSYSQTHPFTIKINPNLEEVTEADLKAQFDLAMKIRDKESAANEAVIKIRNIRKQVNARLDEAKDQQLTDASKPLLEK
;
A
#
# COMPACT_ATOMS: atom_id res chain seq x y z
N ILE A 1 -6.43 -11.97 -14.26
CA ILE A 1 -4.98 -11.66 -14.39
C ILE A 1 -4.52 -10.87 -13.17
N TRP A 2 -3.77 -11.51 -12.26
CA TRP A 2 -3.00 -10.79 -11.22
C TRP A 2 -1.64 -10.44 -11.85
N SER A 3 -1.57 -9.29 -12.51
CA SER A 3 -0.39 -8.90 -13.30
C SER A 3 0.72 -8.23 -12.49
N GLY A 4 0.71 -8.34 -11.15
CA GLY A 4 1.78 -7.79 -10.30
C GLY A 4 2.08 -6.31 -10.57
N ARG A 5 1.09 -5.53 -11.01
CA ARG A 5 1.22 -4.07 -11.21
C ARG A 5 0.76 -3.38 -9.94
N PRO A 6 1.65 -3.00 -9.00
CA PRO A 6 1.26 -2.43 -7.71
C PRO A 6 0.47 -1.12 -7.85
N GLN A 7 0.57 -0.42 -8.98
CA GLN A 7 -0.27 0.75 -9.30
C GLN A 7 -1.77 0.41 -9.46
N ARG A 8 -2.10 -0.83 -9.82
CA ARG A 8 -3.48 -1.31 -9.96
C ARG A 8 -3.77 -2.24 -8.79
N GLY A 9 -4.35 -1.68 -7.75
CA GLY A 9 -4.83 -2.44 -6.59
C GLY A 9 -5.89 -3.48 -6.97
N PRO A 10 -6.29 -4.32 -5.99
CA PRO A 10 -7.32 -5.33 -6.23
C PRO A 10 -8.62 -4.69 -6.72
N THR A 11 -9.30 -5.37 -7.65
CA THR A 11 -10.61 -4.97 -8.15
C THR A 11 -11.62 -4.92 -7.01
N ALA A 12 -12.47 -3.89 -6.97
CA ALA A 12 -13.46 -3.75 -5.92
C ALA A 12 -14.39 -4.98 -5.83
N PRO A 13 -14.71 -5.46 -4.61
CA PRO A 13 -15.64 -6.56 -4.44
C PRO A 13 -17.07 -6.14 -4.84
N LEU A 14 -17.95 -7.14 -4.96
CA LEU A 14 -19.38 -6.91 -5.18
C LEU A 14 -19.97 -6.13 -4.00
N GLY A 15 -20.90 -5.22 -4.27
CA GLY A 15 -21.52 -4.41 -3.21
C GLY A 15 -22.11 -3.10 -3.68
N ASN A 16 -22.60 -2.33 -2.71
CA ASN A 16 -23.19 -1.01 -2.93
C ASN A 16 -22.14 0.07 -2.73
N TYR A 17 -21.98 0.91 -3.76
CA TYR A 17 -21.01 1.98 -3.81
C TYR A 17 -21.70 3.31 -4.08
N LYS A 18 -20.97 4.40 -3.88
CA LYS A 18 -21.41 5.75 -4.21
C LYS A 18 -20.35 6.40 -5.09
N VAL A 19 -20.77 6.98 -6.21
CA VAL A 19 -19.91 7.80 -7.06
C VAL A 19 -20.19 9.26 -6.76
N ARG A 20 -19.12 10.06 -6.63
CA ARG A 20 -19.21 11.51 -6.51
C ARG A 20 -18.66 12.14 -7.79
N MET A 21 -19.48 12.96 -8.44
CA MET A 21 -19.08 13.78 -9.57
C MET A 21 -19.00 15.24 -9.13
N THR A 22 -17.86 15.88 -9.34
CA THR A 22 -17.65 17.29 -9.03
C THR A 22 -17.28 18.04 -10.29
N THR A 23 -17.95 19.15 -10.58
CA THR A 23 -17.62 20.07 -11.67
C THR A 23 -17.68 21.51 -11.16
N GLY A 24 -16.53 22.20 -11.14
CA GLY A 24 -16.39 23.51 -10.49
C GLY A 24 -16.82 23.46 -9.02
N SER A 25 -17.82 24.27 -8.66
CA SER A 25 -18.41 24.32 -7.31
C SER A 25 -19.54 23.31 -7.06
N TYR A 26 -19.99 22.58 -8.08
CA TYR A 26 -21.08 21.62 -7.96
C TYR A 26 -20.56 20.22 -7.67
N SER A 27 -21.08 19.55 -6.64
CA SER A 27 -20.78 18.15 -6.32
C SER A 27 -22.07 17.37 -6.14
N GLN A 28 -22.23 16.27 -6.87
CA GLN A 28 -23.37 15.36 -6.75
C GLN A 28 -22.89 13.95 -6.45
N THR A 29 -23.62 13.24 -5.59
CA THR A 29 -23.30 11.86 -5.21
C THR A 29 -24.47 10.95 -5.57
N HIS A 30 -24.20 9.85 -6.26
CA HIS A 30 -25.21 8.85 -6.67
C HIS A 30 -24.81 7.45 -6.23
N PRO A 31 -25.75 6.62 -5.74
CA PRO A 31 -25.49 5.23 -5.42
C PRO A 31 -25.47 4.34 -6.69
N PHE A 32 -24.65 3.30 -6.69
CA PHE A 32 -24.65 2.23 -7.69
C PHE A 32 -24.26 0.89 -7.06
N THR A 33 -24.63 -0.23 -7.68
CA THR A 33 -24.30 -1.57 -7.18
C THR A 33 -23.41 -2.29 -8.18
N ILE A 34 -22.30 -2.85 -7.71
CA ILE A 34 -21.44 -3.73 -8.50
C ILE A 34 -22.01 -5.14 -8.39
N LYS A 35 -22.38 -5.72 -9.54
CA LYS A 35 -22.91 -7.09 -9.66
C LYS A 35 -21.90 -7.99 -10.36
N ILE A 36 -22.05 -9.30 -10.17
CA ILE A 36 -21.28 -10.30 -10.90
C ILE A 36 -21.58 -10.19 -12.41
N ASN A 37 -20.57 -10.46 -13.24
CA ASN A 37 -20.75 -10.49 -14.69
C ASN A 37 -21.65 -11.68 -15.06
N PRO A 38 -22.79 -11.45 -15.74
CA PRO A 38 -23.76 -12.51 -16.04
C PRO A 38 -23.24 -13.61 -16.98
N ASN A 39 -22.12 -13.39 -17.65
CA ASN A 39 -21.50 -14.39 -18.54
C ASN A 39 -20.52 -15.33 -17.81
N LEU A 40 -20.35 -15.18 -16.49
CA LEU A 40 -19.52 -16.07 -15.68
C LEU A 40 -20.40 -17.13 -15.03
N GLU A 41 -20.50 -18.30 -15.65
CA GLU A 41 -21.37 -19.39 -15.18
C GLU A 41 -20.76 -20.18 -14.00
N GLU A 42 -19.42 -20.28 -13.93
CA GLU A 42 -18.71 -21.11 -12.94
C GLU A 42 -18.11 -20.32 -11.76
N VAL A 43 -18.16 -18.99 -11.78
CA VAL A 43 -17.52 -18.16 -10.74
C VAL A 43 -18.56 -17.73 -9.71
N THR A 44 -18.32 -18.06 -8.45
CA THR A 44 -19.21 -17.65 -7.36
C THR A 44 -18.81 -16.29 -6.77
N GLU A 45 -19.73 -15.64 -6.08
CA GLU A 45 -19.43 -14.43 -5.30
C GLU A 45 -18.36 -14.68 -4.22
N ALA A 46 -18.34 -15.90 -3.66
CA ALA A 46 -17.35 -16.32 -2.67
C ALA A 46 -15.94 -16.39 -3.27
N ASP A 47 -15.80 -16.86 -4.50
CA ASP A 47 -14.50 -16.93 -5.20
C ASP A 47 -13.96 -15.52 -5.49
N LEU A 48 -14.84 -14.61 -5.93
CA LEU A 48 -14.47 -13.20 -6.16
C LEU A 48 -14.04 -12.52 -4.86
N LYS A 49 -14.74 -12.80 -3.76
CA LYS A 49 -14.34 -12.31 -2.44
C LYS A 49 -13.01 -12.89 -1.98
N ALA A 50 -12.79 -14.19 -2.17
CA ALA A 50 -11.53 -14.84 -1.81
C ALA A 50 -10.36 -14.28 -2.62
N GLN A 51 -10.57 -14.01 -3.92
CA GLN A 51 -9.58 -13.35 -4.77
C GLN A 51 -9.25 -11.93 -4.28
N PHE A 52 -10.27 -11.15 -3.90
CA PHE A 52 -10.06 -9.82 -3.33
C PHE A 52 -9.26 -9.88 -2.03
N ASP A 53 -9.66 -10.75 -1.10
CA ASP A 53 -9.03 -10.87 0.22
C ASP A 53 -7.56 -11.33 0.09
N LEU A 54 -7.27 -12.26 -0.81
CA LEU A 54 -5.90 -12.69 -1.11
C LEU A 54 -5.06 -11.53 -1.67
N ALA A 55 -5.61 -10.82 -2.66
CA ALA A 55 -4.90 -9.70 -3.29
C ALA A 55 -4.66 -8.53 -2.32
N MET A 56 -5.61 -8.27 -1.41
CA MET A 56 -5.43 -7.32 -0.31
C MET A 56 -4.29 -7.74 0.63
N LYS A 57 -4.26 -9.00 1.07
CA LYS A 57 -3.17 -9.51 1.94
C LYS A 57 -1.79 -9.35 1.31
N ILE A 58 -1.68 -9.65 0.02
CA ILE A 58 -0.43 -9.51 -0.73
C ILE A 58 0.00 -8.03 -0.77
N ARG A 59 -0.91 -7.13 -1.14
CA ARG A 59 -0.67 -5.69 -1.17
C ARG A 59 -0.20 -5.19 0.20
N ASP A 60 -0.90 -5.56 1.27
CA ASP A 60 -0.58 -5.10 2.62
C ASP A 60 0.80 -5.57 3.08
N LYS A 61 1.20 -6.80 2.71
CA LYS A 61 2.55 -7.31 2.99
C LYS A 61 3.63 -6.57 2.20
N GLU A 62 3.38 -6.26 0.94
CA GLU A 62 4.29 -5.45 0.12
C GLU A 62 4.43 -4.03 0.69
N SER A 63 3.31 -3.39 1.07
CA SER A 63 3.32 -2.09 1.73
C SER A 63 4.13 -2.11 3.04
N ALA A 64 3.91 -3.11 3.89
CA ALA A 64 4.65 -3.26 5.15
C ALA A 64 6.17 -3.42 4.94
N ALA A 65 6.58 -4.20 3.92
CA ALA A 65 7.99 -4.36 3.59
C ALA A 65 8.61 -3.02 3.11
N ASN A 66 7.91 -2.30 2.23
CA ASN A 66 8.37 -1.00 1.73
C ASN A 66 8.47 0.04 2.85
N GLU A 67 7.49 0.10 3.76
CA GLU A 67 7.52 0.98 4.93
C GLU A 67 8.70 0.65 5.86
N ALA A 68 8.99 -0.64 6.08
CA ALA A 68 10.14 -1.06 6.87
C ALA A 68 11.46 -0.57 6.26
N VAL A 69 11.64 -0.70 4.93
CA VAL A 69 12.83 -0.20 4.24
C VAL A 69 12.95 1.32 4.35
N ILE A 70 11.85 2.06 4.18
CA ILE A 70 11.83 3.52 4.34
C ILE A 70 12.22 3.90 5.77
N LYS A 71 11.70 3.20 6.77
CA LYS A 71 12.02 3.44 8.18
C LYS A 71 13.51 3.22 8.46
N ILE A 72 14.10 2.14 7.95
CA ILE A 72 15.54 1.88 8.08
C ILE A 72 16.35 3.01 7.43
N ARG A 73 16.02 3.41 6.20
CA ARG A 73 16.70 4.53 5.52
C ARG A 73 16.60 5.85 6.29
N ASN A 74 15.43 6.14 6.87
CA ASN A 74 15.22 7.34 7.68
C ASN A 74 16.06 7.31 8.96
N ILE A 75 16.11 6.17 9.65
CA ILE A 75 16.95 6.01 10.85
C ILE A 75 18.42 6.22 10.49
N ARG A 76 18.92 5.59 9.42
CA ARG A 76 20.31 5.79 8.96
C ARG A 76 20.61 7.26 8.64
N LYS A 77 19.69 7.94 7.95
CA LYS A 77 19.81 9.38 7.65
C LYS A 77 19.88 10.23 8.92
N GLN A 78 19.05 9.94 9.92
CA GLN A 78 19.07 10.66 11.20
C GLN A 78 20.35 10.40 11.99
N VAL A 79 20.86 9.16 12.00
CA VAL A 79 22.13 8.82 12.64
C VAL A 79 23.28 9.59 11.98
N ASN A 80 23.38 9.56 10.65
CA ASN A 80 24.42 10.29 9.93
C ASN A 80 24.36 11.80 10.19
N ALA A 81 23.16 12.41 10.13
CA ALA A 81 23.00 13.84 10.40
C ALA A 81 23.48 14.22 11.81
N ARG A 82 23.19 13.39 12.83
CA ARG A 82 23.65 13.65 14.21
C ARG A 82 25.14 13.42 14.40
N LEU A 83 25.75 12.48 13.66
CA LEU A 83 27.20 12.29 13.68
C LEU A 83 27.93 13.49 13.08
N ASP A 84 27.43 14.01 11.96
CA ASP A 84 27.99 15.20 11.30
C ASP A 84 27.93 16.44 12.21
N GLU A 85 26.86 16.58 13.00
CA GLU A 85 26.68 17.65 13.99
C GLU A 85 27.59 17.47 15.23
N ALA A 86 27.69 16.26 15.77
CA ALA A 86 28.39 16.00 17.03
C ALA A 86 29.92 15.99 16.90
N LYS A 87 30.48 15.63 15.74
CA LYS A 87 31.94 15.52 15.48
C LYS A 87 32.72 14.76 16.57
N ASP A 88 32.08 13.76 17.17
CA ASP A 88 32.65 12.94 18.25
C ASP A 88 33.03 11.56 17.71
N GLN A 89 34.29 11.19 17.93
CA GLN A 89 34.88 9.93 17.47
C GLN A 89 34.25 8.70 18.17
N GLN A 90 33.88 8.82 19.45
CA GLN A 90 33.26 7.71 20.20
C GLN A 90 31.85 7.39 19.71
N LEU A 91 31.07 8.43 19.37
CA LEU A 91 29.74 8.28 18.78
C LEU A 91 29.81 7.68 17.37
N THR A 92 30.86 8.01 16.61
CA THR A 92 31.11 7.48 15.28
C THR A 92 31.42 5.97 15.33
N ASP A 93 32.26 5.54 16.27
CA ASP A 93 32.61 4.12 16.44
C ASP A 93 31.42 3.28 16.92
N ALA A 94 30.58 3.82 17.82
CA ALA A 94 29.35 3.17 18.28
C ALA A 94 28.27 3.04 17.19
N SER A 95 28.29 3.90 16.17
CA SER A 95 27.26 3.95 15.13
C SER A 95 27.56 3.05 13.92
N LYS A 96 28.83 2.70 13.67
CA LYS A 96 29.27 1.76 12.61
C LYS A 96 28.43 0.47 12.51
N PRO A 97 28.16 -0.28 13.59
CA PRO A 97 27.38 -1.52 13.49
C PRO A 97 25.91 -1.30 13.08
N LEU A 98 25.37 -0.09 13.25
CA LEU A 98 24.00 0.27 12.84
C LEU A 98 23.92 0.72 11.38
N LEU A 99 25.05 1.09 10.77
CA LEU A 99 25.14 1.58 9.41
C LEU A 99 25.61 0.52 8.41
N GLU A 100 26.38 -0.49 8.86
CA GLU A 100 26.98 -1.54 8.01
C GLU A 100 26.07 -2.75 7.69
N LYS A 101 24.94 -2.91 8.38
CA LYS A 101 23.89 -3.89 8.03
C LYS A 101 22.73 -3.19 7.36
#